data_AF-A0A853ZYI6-F1
#
_entry.id   AF-A0A853ZYI6-F1
#
_cell.length_a   1.000
_cell.length_b   1.000
_cell.length_c   1.000
_cell.angle_alpha   90.00
_cell.angle_beta   90.00
_cell.angle_gamma   90.00
#
_symmetry.space_group_name_H-M   'P 1'
#
loop_
_entity.id
_entity.type
_entity.pdbx_description
1 polymer ?
#
loop_
_entity_poly.entity_id
_entity_poly.type
_entity_poly.pdbx_seq_one_letter_code
_entity_poly.pdbx_strand_id
1 'polypeptide(L)'
;MAIVYVFEDKNRTFGAFWESDAGVPLMFLPHYSRVAREMSRLHWEAVGARHNSDLYDANFPELHNLAKWSFGASGIEVELSSVSELITPMGCFNPRVWRGIPKSPGFGGYEGAVPSPQIYSSRKQATVAATSLFAGLVELFRYVEPSSTNDQCFGHRARELLILACTEVESHWKSVLLQNTAITPASFKPSTKDYVKIAPVLRLKDWRVTLKDYFGYRPIAPFEKWDMTKPSQSLEWYSAYNAVKHDREGKFEQAQIQFVIDAMAAVHVMLAAQWGPEIHVNSFTGGFSPFHIISMPTFAPSEQYVCPSAQENIVLNQAIPFGI
;
A
#
# COMPACT_ATOMS: atom_id res chain seq x y z
N MET A 1 18.33 14.86 -13.46
CA MET A 1 17.70 14.57 -12.15
C MET A 1 18.80 14.12 -11.22
N ALA A 2 18.83 14.64 -9.99
CA ALA A 2 19.77 14.18 -8.97
C ALA A 2 19.55 12.68 -8.69
N ILE A 3 20.65 11.94 -8.55
CA ILE A 3 20.61 10.54 -8.08
C ILE A 3 20.26 10.59 -6.60
N VAL A 4 19.21 9.87 -6.21
CA VAL A 4 18.77 9.77 -4.82
C VAL A 4 19.17 8.42 -4.27
N TYR A 5 19.89 8.46 -3.15
CA TYR A 5 20.31 7.28 -2.40
C TYR A 5 19.39 7.06 -1.21
N VAL A 6 19.14 5.80 -0.90
CA VAL A 6 18.25 5.38 0.18
C VAL A 6 18.87 4.26 1.00
N PHE A 7 18.41 4.15 2.25
CA PHE A 7 18.83 3.11 3.19
C PHE A 7 17.72 2.79 4.19
N GLU A 8 17.88 1.68 4.89
CA GLU A 8 17.09 1.30 6.08
C GLU A 8 18.09 0.96 7.20
N ASP A 9 17.92 1.54 8.38
CA ASP A 9 18.78 1.25 9.53
C ASP A 9 18.37 -0.06 10.26
N LYS A 10 19.15 -0.49 11.25
CA LYS A 10 18.85 -1.70 12.06
C LYS A 10 17.50 -1.62 12.79
N ASN A 11 16.95 -0.43 12.98
CA ASN A 11 15.64 -0.20 13.60
C ASN A 11 14.49 -0.11 12.58
N ARG A 12 14.77 -0.40 11.30
CA ARG A 12 13.83 -0.27 10.17
C ARG A 12 13.38 1.17 9.90
N THR A 13 14.25 2.12 10.21
CA THR A 13 14.06 3.54 9.91
C THR A 13 14.53 3.79 8.49
N PHE A 14 13.63 4.27 7.65
CA PHE A 14 13.95 4.65 6.28
C PHE A 14 14.54 6.07 6.23
N GLY A 15 15.55 6.25 5.38
CA GLY A 15 16.09 7.57 5.04
C GLY A 15 16.52 7.65 3.58
N ALA A 16 16.55 8.87 3.06
CA ALA A 16 17.09 9.16 1.74
C ALA A 16 18.04 10.37 1.78
N PHE A 17 18.99 10.44 0.86
CA PHE A 17 19.88 11.58 0.69
C PHE A 17 20.32 11.73 -0.77
N TRP A 18 20.65 12.94 -1.17
CA TRP A 18 21.08 13.27 -2.53
C TRP A 18 21.88 14.56 -2.55
N GLU A 19 22.47 14.89 -3.69
CA GLU A 19 23.11 16.18 -3.93
C GLU A 19 22.20 17.04 -4.81
N SER A 20 21.97 18.29 -4.42
CA SER A 20 21.23 19.26 -5.23
C SER A 20 22.05 19.71 -6.45
N ASP A 21 21.39 20.36 -7.42
CA ASP A 21 22.07 20.92 -8.60
C ASP A 21 23.14 21.98 -8.24
N ALA A 22 23.09 22.55 -7.03
CA ALA A 22 24.08 23.49 -6.52
C ALA A 22 25.25 22.82 -5.78
N GLY A 23 25.35 21.48 -5.79
CA GLY A 23 26.35 20.73 -5.04
C GLY A 23 26.08 20.68 -3.54
N VAL A 24 24.88 21.07 -3.10
CA VAL A 24 24.50 21.05 -1.67
C VAL A 24 23.89 19.69 -1.35
N PRO A 25 24.47 18.93 -0.42
CA PRO A 25 23.91 17.64 -0.04
C PRO A 25 22.66 17.80 0.85
N LEU A 26 21.66 16.95 0.63
CA LEU A 26 20.31 17.03 1.19
C LEU A 26 19.86 15.67 1.72
N MET A 27 18.87 15.67 2.62
CA MET A 27 18.30 14.46 3.22
C MET A 27 16.77 14.48 3.33
N PHE A 28 16.19 13.28 3.42
CA PHE A 28 14.77 13.05 3.69
C PHE A 28 14.61 12.00 4.80
N LEU A 29 13.92 12.41 5.87
CA LEU A 29 13.56 11.58 7.01
C LEU A 29 12.05 11.67 7.26
N PRO A 30 11.23 10.73 6.74
CA PRO A 30 9.78 10.82 6.84
C PRO A 30 9.27 10.61 8.27
N HIS A 31 10.08 9.99 9.13
CA HIS A 31 9.73 9.69 10.51
C HIS A 31 9.82 10.90 11.45
N TYR A 32 10.56 11.94 11.06
CA TYR A 32 10.83 13.12 11.87
C TYR A 32 9.87 14.27 11.56
N SER A 33 9.56 15.05 12.60
CA SER A 33 8.75 16.27 12.46
C SER A 33 9.44 17.28 11.54
N ARG A 34 8.67 18.23 10.99
CA ARG A 34 9.20 19.31 10.15
C ARG A 34 10.36 20.07 10.83
N VAL A 35 10.26 20.28 12.14
CA VAL A 35 11.29 20.96 12.94
C VAL A 35 12.56 20.14 13.03
N ALA A 36 12.45 18.84 13.28
CA ALA A 36 13.62 17.97 13.34
C ALA A 36 14.30 17.83 11.96
N ARG A 37 13.53 17.80 10.87
CA ARG A 37 14.08 17.84 9.50
C ARG A 37 14.89 19.11 9.22
N GLU A 38 14.35 20.27 9.62
CA GLU A 38 15.04 21.56 9.44
C GLU A 38 16.32 21.65 10.29
N MET A 39 16.28 21.12 11.52
CA MET A 39 17.46 21.02 12.37
C MET A 39 18.51 20.08 11.79
N SER A 40 18.11 18.95 11.20
CA SER A 40 19.03 18.04 10.52
C SER A 40 19.63 18.66 9.25
N ARG A 41 18.87 19.47 8.50
CA ARG A 41 19.38 20.27 7.36
C ARG A 41 20.44 21.27 7.81
N LEU A 42 20.14 22.07 8.83
CA LEU A 42 21.08 23.05 9.39
C LEU A 42 22.34 22.38 9.97
N HIS A 43 22.17 21.22 10.60
CA HIS A 43 23.29 20.40 11.06
C HIS A 43 24.13 19.94 9.88
N TRP A 44 23.52 19.38 8.84
CA TRP A 44 24.19 18.92 7.62
C TRP A 44 24.98 20.04 6.92
N GLU A 45 24.42 21.25 6.82
CA GLU A 45 25.12 22.43 6.30
C GLU A 45 26.31 22.84 7.18
N ALA A 46 26.14 22.82 8.51
CA ALA A 46 27.20 23.14 9.46
C ALA A 46 28.35 22.10 9.47
N VAL A 47 28.07 20.90 8.97
CA VAL A 47 28.95 19.73 9.01
C VAL A 47 29.75 19.59 7.74
N GLY A 48 29.12 19.79 6.58
CA GLY A 48 29.85 20.00 5.32
C GLY A 48 30.83 21.16 5.43
N ALA A 49 30.53 22.18 6.26
CA ALA A 49 31.45 23.28 6.55
C ALA A 49 32.61 22.93 7.51
N ARG A 50 32.58 21.79 8.21
CA ARG A 50 33.57 21.36 9.23
C ARG A 50 34.26 20.03 8.87
N HIS A 51 34.36 19.72 7.58
CA HIS A 51 34.93 18.48 7.06
C HIS A 51 36.23 18.05 7.74
N ASN A 52 36.24 16.83 8.29
CA ASN A 52 37.46 16.09 8.59
C ASN A 52 37.38 14.73 7.88
N SER A 53 38.02 14.63 6.71
CA SER A 53 38.02 13.47 5.83
C SER A 53 38.72 12.24 6.42
N ASP A 54 39.51 12.39 7.49
CA ASP A 54 40.34 11.32 8.05
C ASP A 54 39.53 10.18 8.67
N LEU A 55 38.24 10.38 8.92
CA LEU A 55 37.32 9.38 9.46
C LEU A 55 36.47 8.67 8.39
N TYR A 56 36.65 9.02 7.11
CA TYR A 56 35.87 8.45 6.02
C TYR A 56 36.45 7.12 5.58
N ASP A 57 35.55 6.18 5.28
CA ASP A 57 35.93 4.94 4.64
C ASP A 57 36.17 5.23 3.15
N ALA A 58 37.44 5.18 2.74
CA ALA A 58 37.89 5.46 1.39
C ALA A 58 37.28 4.51 0.34
N ASN A 59 36.66 3.40 0.75
CA ASN A 59 35.97 2.48 -0.16
C ASN A 59 34.58 3.00 -0.59
N PHE A 60 34.07 4.06 0.03
CA PHE A 60 32.74 4.60 -0.26
C PHE A 60 32.77 6.05 -0.75
N PRO A 61 31.80 6.47 -1.57
CA PRO A 61 31.72 7.86 -2.03
C PRO A 61 31.63 8.86 -0.87
N GLU A 62 32.15 10.06 -1.08
CA GLU A 62 32.16 11.12 -0.07
C GLU A 62 30.75 11.46 0.43
N LEU A 63 29.77 11.55 -0.49
CA LEU A 63 28.37 11.81 -0.15
C LEU A 63 27.80 10.73 0.79
N HIS A 64 28.19 9.47 0.64
CA HIS A 64 27.74 8.35 1.47
C HIS A 64 28.34 8.43 2.87
N ASN A 65 29.65 8.71 2.95
CA ASN A 65 30.33 8.92 4.23
C ASN A 65 29.76 10.13 4.99
N LEU A 66 29.51 11.24 4.28
CA LEU A 66 28.87 12.42 4.83
C LEU A 66 27.45 12.11 5.34
N ALA A 67 26.69 11.29 4.60
CA ALA A 67 25.38 10.81 5.02
C ALA A 67 25.47 10.04 6.33
N LYS A 68 26.33 9.02 6.40
CA LYS A 68 26.53 8.23 7.62
C LYS A 68 26.83 9.09 8.83
N TRP A 69 27.74 10.05 8.69
CA TRP A 69 28.12 10.93 9.79
C TRP A 69 26.94 11.80 10.25
N SER A 70 26.22 12.40 9.31
CA SER A 70 25.16 13.36 9.62
C SER A 70 23.87 12.73 10.13
N PHE A 71 23.51 11.56 9.59
CA PHE A 71 22.41 10.75 10.14
C PHE A 71 22.76 10.19 11.53
N GLY A 72 24.04 9.84 11.75
CA GLY A 72 24.55 9.41 13.06
C GLY A 72 24.31 10.46 14.17
N ALA A 73 24.46 11.75 13.86
CA ALA A 73 24.14 12.83 14.79
C ALA A 73 22.64 12.89 15.18
N SER A 74 21.76 12.35 14.33
CA SER A 74 20.32 12.22 14.59
C SER A 74 19.95 10.87 15.25
N GLY A 75 20.95 10.05 15.61
CA GLY A 75 20.77 8.73 16.20
C GLY A 75 20.45 7.62 15.19
N ILE A 76 20.65 7.88 13.89
CA ILE A 76 20.36 6.94 12.80
C ILE A 76 21.67 6.36 12.27
N GLU A 77 21.83 5.05 12.37
CA GLU A 77 23.03 4.35 11.92
C GLU A 77 22.89 3.94 10.44
N VAL A 78 23.59 4.62 9.54
CA VAL A 78 23.62 4.25 8.11
C VAL A 78 24.66 3.16 7.89
N GLU A 79 24.20 1.99 7.48
CA GLU A 79 25.06 0.93 6.96
C GLU A 79 25.40 1.24 5.49
N LEU A 80 26.65 1.63 5.21
CA LEU A 80 27.03 2.06 3.85
C LEU A 80 26.85 0.97 2.80
N SER A 81 27.00 -0.30 3.18
CA SER A 81 26.74 -1.47 2.32
C SER A 81 25.27 -1.66 1.96
N SER A 82 24.34 -1.09 2.73
CA SER A 82 22.90 -1.18 2.45
C SER A 82 22.38 -0.02 1.60
N VAL A 83 23.23 0.97 1.29
CA VAL A 83 22.83 2.13 0.48
C VAL A 83 22.58 1.69 -0.96
N SER A 84 21.44 2.07 -1.50
CA SER A 84 21.04 1.78 -2.89
C SER A 84 20.44 3.01 -3.55
N GLU A 85 20.43 3.04 -4.88
CA GLU A 85 19.72 4.07 -5.64
C GLU A 85 18.19 3.87 -5.58
N LEU A 86 17.47 4.98 -5.53
CA LEU A 86 16.03 5.03 -5.57
C LEU A 86 15.52 4.63 -6.97
N ILE A 87 14.63 3.64 -7.05
CA ILE A 87 14.07 3.15 -8.32
C ILE A 87 13.07 4.17 -8.90
N THR A 88 12.18 4.69 -8.06
CA THR A 88 11.18 5.67 -8.47
C THR A 88 11.77 7.07 -8.33
N PRO A 89 11.92 7.86 -9.42
CA PRO A 89 12.50 9.19 -9.33
C PRO A 89 11.83 10.06 -8.24
N MET A 90 12.63 10.87 -7.55
CA MET A 90 12.15 11.74 -6.48
C MET A 90 11.02 12.65 -6.98
N GLY A 91 9.96 12.78 -6.18
CA GLY A 91 8.74 13.53 -6.52
C GLY A 91 7.76 12.77 -7.42
N CYS A 92 8.11 11.55 -7.86
CA CYS A 92 7.20 10.66 -8.56
C CYS A 92 6.68 9.56 -7.63
N PHE A 93 5.49 9.05 -7.94
CA PHE A 93 4.84 7.97 -7.19
C PHE A 93 3.82 7.26 -8.09
N ASN A 94 3.37 6.08 -7.66
CA ASN A 94 2.25 5.38 -8.28
C ASN A 94 0.99 5.60 -7.43
N PRO A 95 0.00 6.42 -7.84
CA PRO A 95 -1.18 6.67 -7.02
C PRO A 95 -1.86 5.39 -6.52
N ARG A 96 -2.28 5.39 -5.24
CA ARG A 96 -2.95 4.25 -4.60
C ARG A 96 -2.09 2.97 -4.56
N VAL A 97 -0.79 3.11 -4.35
CA VAL A 97 0.14 1.98 -4.18
C VAL A 97 1.01 2.23 -2.96
N TRP A 98 0.68 1.58 -1.84
CA TRP A 98 1.45 1.70 -0.60
C TRP A 98 2.79 0.95 -0.70
N ARG A 99 3.88 1.62 -0.29
CA ARG A 99 5.25 1.07 -0.34
C ARG A 99 5.87 0.73 1.01
N GLY A 100 5.13 0.62 2.10
CA GLY A 100 5.69 -0.06 3.27
C GLY A 100 6.37 0.79 4.32
N ILE A 101 6.23 2.12 4.30
CA ILE A 101 6.60 2.97 5.45
C ILE A 101 5.36 3.27 6.32
N PRO A 102 5.05 2.44 7.34
CA PRO A 102 4.14 2.83 8.41
C PRO A 102 4.92 3.12 9.70
N LYS A 103 5.12 4.42 10.00
CA LYS A 103 5.03 5.09 11.32
C LYS A 103 5.81 6.41 11.31
N SER A 104 5.10 7.53 11.29
CA SER A 104 5.39 8.63 12.22
C SER A 104 4.13 8.81 13.07
N PRO A 105 4.22 8.84 14.40
CA PRO A 105 3.07 9.13 15.23
C PRO A 105 2.63 10.57 14.97
N GLY A 106 1.53 10.77 14.24
CA GLY A 106 0.81 12.04 14.24
C GLY A 106 0.53 12.71 12.90
N PHE A 107 1.00 12.22 11.76
CA PHE A 107 0.66 12.83 10.46
C PHE A 107 0.26 11.78 9.43
N GLY A 108 -1.05 11.75 9.16
CA GLY A 108 -1.72 10.70 8.44
C GLY A 108 -1.62 10.81 6.92
N GLY A 109 -1.73 9.64 6.29
CA GLY A 109 -1.91 9.49 4.86
C GLY A 109 -0.64 9.04 4.15
N TYR A 110 -0.87 8.20 3.15
CA TYR A 110 -0.06 7.99 1.96
C TYR A 110 1.27 8.78 1.95
N GLU A 111 2.29 8.18 2.56
CA GLU A 111 3.70 8.39 2.20
C GLU A 111 4.25 9.82 2.37
N GLY A 112 3.81 10.54 3.41
CA GLY A 112 4.39 11.86 3.73
C GLY A 112 4.16 12.93 2.65
N ALA A 113 3.33 12.62 1.65
CA ALA A 113 2.80 13.55 0.69
C ALA A 113 1.38 13.95 1.09
N VAL A 114 1.03 15.22 0.89
CA VAL A 114 -0.35 15.65 1.06
C VAL A 114 -1.13 15.09 -0.13
N PRO A 115 -2.02 14.09 0.05
CA PRO A 115 -2.78 13.55 -1.06
C PRO A 115 -3.66 14.67 -1.66
N SER A 116 -3.83 14.67 -2.98
CA SER A 116 -4.76 15.60 -3.61
C SER A 116 -6.15 15.47 -2.98
N PRO A 117 -6.97 16.54 -2.95
CA PRO A 117 -8.33 16.48 -2.41
C PRO A 117 -9.17 15.34 -3.01
N GLN A 118 -8.93 15.01 -4.29
CA GLN A 118 -9.59 13.91 -5.00
C GLN A 118 -9.17 12.53 -4.46
N ILE A 119 -7.87 12.31 -4.21
CA ILE A 119 -7.36 11.07 -3.62
C ILE A 119 -7.89 10.90 -2.19
N TYR A 120 -7.91 11.98 -1.41
CA TYR A 120 -8.45 11.98 -0.06
C TYR A 120 -9.94 11.62 -0.03
N SER A 121 -10.75 12.25 -0.89
CA SER A 121 -12.18 11.94 -1.03
C SER A 121 -12.40 10.48 -1.43
N SER A 122 -11.63 9.99 -2.41
CA SER A 122 -11.70 8.60 -2.86
C SER A 122 -11.39 7.59 -1.76
N ARG A 123 -10.36 7.86 -0.95
CA ARG A 123 -10.01 7.04 0.21
C ARG A 123 -11.16 6.98 1.21
N LYS A 124 -11.78 8.13 1.52
CA LYS A 124 -12.92 8.18 2.45
C LYS A 124 -14.13 7.42 1.93
N GLN A 125 -14.47 7.56 0.64
CA GLN A 125 -15.59 6.82 0.04
C GLN A 125 -15.35 5.31 0.08
N ALA A 126 -14.15 4.85 -0.27
CA ALA A 126 -13.74 3.45 -0.18
C ALA A 126 -13.85 2.90 1.26
N THR A 127 -13.41 3.68 2.26
CA THR A 127 -13.57 3.29 3.67
C THR A 127 -15.05 3.14 4.05
N VAL A 128 -15.92 4.08 3.66
CA VAL A 128 -17.35 4.03 3.98
C VAL A 128 -18.04 2.82 3.31
N ALA A 129 -17.72 2.56 2.04
CA ALA A 129 -18.23 1.40 1.32
C ALA A 129 -17.82 0.08 2.01
N ALA A 130 -16.54 -0.06 2.33
CA ALA A 130 -16.04 -1.25 3.00
C ALA A 130 -16.63 -1.44 4.41
N THR A 131 -16.74 -0.38 5.22
CA THR A 131 -17.37 -0.46 6.54
C THR A 131 -18.82 -0.97 6.44
N SER A 132 -19.56 -0.54 5.43
CA SER A 132 -20.93 -1.00 5.19
C SER A 132 -20.98 -2.49 4.81
N LEU A 133 -20.06 -2.93 3.94
CA LEU A 133 -19.90 -4.33 3.56
C LEU A 133 -19.54 -5.23 4.75
N PHE A 134 -18.59 -4.77 5.57
CA PHE A 134 -18.13 -5.47 6.76
C PHE A 134 -19.21 -5.60 7.83
N ALA A 135 -20.02 -4.56 8.04
CA ALA A 135 -21.20 -4.65 8.90
C ALA A 135 -22.19 -5.70 8.38
N GLY A 136 -22.39 -5.77 7.06
CA GLY A 136 -23.21 -6.81 6.42
C GLY A 136 -22.68 -8.23 6.63
N LEU A 137 -21.36 -8.43 6.58
CA LEU A 137 -20.72 -9.70 6.87
C LEU A 137 -20.91 -10.13 8.34
N VAL A 138 -20.69 -9.20 9.28
CA VAL A 138 -20.89 -9.49 10.71
C VAL A 138 -22.34 -9.82 11.02
N GLU A 139 -23.30 -9.14 10.39
CA GLU A 139 -24.72 -9.49 10.53
C GLU A 139 -25.01 -10.89 9.98
N LEU A 140 -24.40 -11.29 8.86
CA LEU A 140 -24.52 -12.66 8.34
C LEU A 140 -24.02 -13.71 9.34
N PHE A 141 -22.91 -13.42 10.04
CA PHE A 141 -22.35 -14.33 11.04
C PHE A 141 -23.24 -14.56 12.26
N ARG A 142 -24.23 -13.69 12.51
CA ARG A 142 -25.23 -13.92 13.57
C ARG A 142 -26.17 -15.09 13.26
N TYR A 143 -26.28 -15.47 11.99
CA TYR A 143 -27.13 -16.58 11.54
C TYR A 143 -26.31 -17.81 11.16
N VAL A 144 -25.11 -17.60 10.61
CA VAL A 144 -24.22 -18.70 10.19
C VAL A 144 -22.80 -18.43 10.65
N GLU A 145 -22.34 -19.22 11.62
CA GLU A 145 -20.99 -19.15 12.19
C GLU A 145 -19.93 -19.43 11.11
N PRO A 146 -18.88 -18.59 10.95
CA PRO A 146 -17.79 -18.88 10.04
C PRO A 146 -16.97 -20.06 10.57
N SER A 147 -17.12 -21.21 9.92
CA SER A 147 -16.41 -22.45 10.24
C SER A 147 -16.32 -23.34 9.01
N SER A 148 -15.38 -24.29 9.00
CA SER A 148 -15.23 -25.24 7.89
C SER A 148 -16.50 -26.04 7.59
N THR A 149 -17.32 -26.30 8.61
CA THR A 149 -18.60 -27.01 8.47
C THR A 149 -19.64 -26.17 7.74
N ASN A 150 -19.56 -24.84 7.86
CA ASN A 150 -20.53 -23.89 7.30
C ASN A 150 -20.03 -23.19 6.02
N ASP A 151 -18.80 -23.46 5.57
CA ASP A 151 -18.20 -22.79 4.42
C ASP A 151 -19.07 -22.87 3.16
N GLN A 152 -19.72 -24.02 2.95
CA GLN A 152 -20.59 -24.29 1.81
C GLN A 152 -22.03 -23.81 2.00
N CYS A 153 -22.40 -23.27 3.17
CA CYS A 153 -23.72 -22.66 3.34
C CYS A 153 -23.87 -21.52 2.33
N PHE A 154 -25.02 -21.45 1.67
CA PHE A 154 -25.34 -20.41 0.69
C PHE A 154 -26.74 -19.89 0.94
N GLY A 155 -27.03 -18.72 0.39
CA GLY A 155 -28.34 -18.10 0.54
C GLY A 155 -28.42 -16.74 -0.12
N HIS A 156 -29.60 -16.13 -0.09
CA HIS A 156 -29.83 -14.84 -0.73
C HIS A 156 -28.93 -13.75 -0.14
N ARG A 157 -28.75 -13.75 1.18
CA ARG A 157 -27.87 -12.79 1.85
C ARG A 157 -26.40 -12.97 1.46
N ALA A 158 -25.94 -14.22 1.38
CA ALA A 158 -24.58 -14.52 0.94
C ALA A 158 -24.35 -14.07 -0.51
N ARG A 159 -25.33 -14.32 -1.40
CA ARG A 159 -25.29 -13.86 -2.79
C ARG A 159 -25.19 -12.34 -2.91
N GLU A 160 -26.03 -11.61 -2.18
CA GLU A 160 -26.01 -10.15 -2.17
C GLU A 160 -24.64 -9.61 -1.77
N LEU A 161 -24.10 -10.10 -0.66
CA LEU A 161 -22.81 -9.68 -0.14
C LEU A 161 -21.67 -10.06 -1.07
N LEU A 162 -21.71 -11.26 -1.68
CA LEU A 162 -20.72 -11.69 -2.67
C LEU A 162 -20.67 -10.74 -3.87
N ILE A 163 -21.84 -10.39 -4.42
CA ILE A 163 -21.94 -9.46 -5.55
C ILE A 163 -21.37 -8.09 -5.17
N LEU A 164 -21.81 -7.54 -4.03
CA LEU A 164 -21.39 -6.21 -3.60
C LEU A 164 -19.89 -6.15 -3.30
N ALA A 165 -19.34 -7.15 -2.59
CA ALA A 165 -17.92 -7.22 -2.29
C ALA A 165 -17.07 -7.35 -3.56
N CYS A 166 -17.45 -8.21 -4.51
CA CYS A 166 -16.72 -8.35 -5.77
C CYS A 166 -16.75 -7.06 -6.60
N THR A 167 -17.90 -6.37 -6.65
CA THR A 167 -17.97 -5.07 -7.35
C THR A 167 -17.12 -3.99 -6.68
N GLU A 168 -16.97 -4.02 -5.36
CA GLU A 168 -16.08 -3.09 -4.65
C GLU A 168 -14.61 -3.40 -4.95
N VAL A 169 -14.23 -4.68 -5.00
CA VAL A 169 -12.89 -5.09 -5.40
C VAL A 169 -12.59 -4.68 -6.86
N GLU A 170 -13.54 -4.87 -7.78
CA GLU A 170 -13.41 -4.38 -9.17
C GLU A 170 -13.24 -2.85 -9.23
N SER A 171 -13.94 -2.11 -8.37
CA SER A 171 -13.83 -0.64 -8.29
C SER A 171 -12.41 -0.22 -7.89
N HIS A 172 -11.80 -0.93 -6.94
CA HIS A 172 -10.41 -0.73 -6.55
C HIS A 172 -9.43 -1.09 -7.66
N TRP A 173 -9.56 -2.26 -8.28
CA TRP A 173 -8.70 -2.67 -9.40
C TRP A 173 -8.74 -1.66 -10.53
N LYS A 174 -9.94 -1.23 -10.91
CA LYS A 174 -10.18 -0.21 -11.94
C LYS A 174 -9.52 1.11 -11.58
N SER A 175 -9.67 1.56 -10.34
CA SER A 175 -9.12 2.85 -9.89
C SER A 175 -7.59 2.86 -9.86
N VAL A 176 -6.97 1.79 -9.35
CA VAL A 176 -5.50 1.66 -9.35
C VAL A 176 -4.97 1.63 -10.77
N LEU A 177 -5.55 0.81 -11.64
CA LEU A 177 -5.10 0.70 -13.02
C LEU A 177 -5.29 2.02 -13.80
N LEU A 178 -6.44 2.69 -13.66
CA LEU A 178 -6.71 3.96 -14.33
C LEU A 178 -5.71 5.06 -13.92
N GLN A 179 -5.41 5.17 -12.62
CA GLN A 179 -4.54 6.25 -12.12
C GLN A 179 -3.05 6.02 -12.42
N ASN A 180 -2.69 4.82 -12.85
CA ASN A 180 -1.33 4.41 -13.15
C ASN A 180 -1.17 3.95 -14.60
N THR A 181 -2.07 4.32 -15.49
CA THR A 181 -1.93 4.10 -16.94
C THR A 181 -2.14 5.42 -17.67
N ALA A 182 -1.54 5.56 -18.84
CA ALA A 182 -1.72 6.76 -19.68
C ALA A 182 -3.07 6.77 -20.44
N ILE A 183 -4.05 5.97 -20.00
CA ILE A 183 -5.32 5.77 -20.71
C ILE A 183 -6.35 6.78 -20.19
N THR A 184 -7.07 7.43 -21.12
CA THR A 184 -8.11 8.39 -20.74
C THR A 184 -9.35 7.68 -20.17
N PRO A 185 -10.05 8.27 -19.17
CA PRO A 185 -11.22 7.63 -18.55
C PRO A 185 -12.31 7.19 -19.55
N ALA A 186 -12.50 7.94 -20.65
CA ALA A 186 -13.51 7.65 -21.67
C ALA A 186 -13.20 6.38 -22.49
N SER A 187 -11.92 6.07 -22.70
CA SER A 187 -11.46 4.88 -23.44
C SER A 187 -11.18 3.68 -22.53
N PHE A 188 -11.22 3.87 -21.21
CA PHE A 188 -10.82 2.86 -20.24
C PHE A 188 -11.91 1.80 -20.01
N LYS A 189 -11.75 0.66 -20.69
CA LYS A 189 -12.60 -0.53 -20.56
C LYS A 189 -11.74 -1.74 -20.17
N PRO A 190 -11.21 -1.78 -18.93
CA PRO A 190 -10.32 -2.85 -18.51
C PRO A 190 -11.07 -4.18 -18.40
N SER A 191 -10.34 -5.25 -18.66
CA SER A 191 -10.77 -6.62 -18.43
C SER A 191 -10.04 -7.22 -17.23
N THR A 192 -10.40 -8.43 -16.83
CA THR A 192 -9.70 -9.16 -15.76
C THR A 192 -8.24 -9.47 -16.11
N LYS A 193 -7.91 -9.58 -17.41
CA LYS A 193 -6.53 -9.68 -17.91
C LYS A 193 -5.72 -8.40 -17.66
N ASP A 194 -6.39 -7.26 -17.55
CA ASP A 194 -5.74 -6.00 -17.23
C ASP A 194 -5.61 -5.84 -15.72
N TYR A 195 -6.64 -6.22 -14.96
CA TYR A 195 -6.62 -6.13 -13.50
C TYR A 195 -5.52 -6.97 -12.86
N VAL A 196 -5.28 -8.20 -13.33
CA VAL A 196 -4.25 -9.08 -12.74
C VAL A 196 -2.84 -8.47 -12.76
N LYS A 197 -2.58 -7.52 -13.68
CA LYS A 197 -1.29 -6.80 -13.77
C LYS A 197 -0.98 -5.94 -12.55
N ILE A 198 -1.98 -5.55 -11.76
CA ILE A 198 -1.75 -4.79 -10.52
C ILE A 198 -1.23 -5.70 -9.38
N ALA A 199 -1.39 -7.02 -9.49
CA ALA A 199 -1.02 -7.97 -8.44
C ALA A 199 0.46 -7.88 -8.03
N PRO A 200 1.44 -7.88 -8.97
CA PRO A 200 2.85 -7.68 -8.61
C PRO A 200 3.11 -6.26 -8.07
N VAL A 201 2.44 -5.23 -8.61
CA VAL A 201 2.61 -3.84 -8.17
C VAL A 201 2.22 -3.68 -6.70
N LEU A 202 1.02 -4.14 -6.32
CA LEU A 202 0.50 -4.04 -4.96
C LEU A 202 0.98 -5.20 -4.05
N ARG A 203 1.80 -6.10 -4.59
CA ARG A 203 2.24 -7.36 -3.98
C ARG A 203 1.08 -8.13 -3.33
N LEU A 204 -0.05 -8.22 -4.05
CA LEU A 204 -1.31 -8.77 -3.52
C LEU A 204 -1.18 -10.21 -3.01
N LYS A 205 -0.23 -10.97 -3.57
CA LYS A 205 0.05 -12.36 -3.20
C LYS A 205 0.74 -12.52 -1.84
N ASP A 206 1.23 -11.45 -1.22
CA ASP A 206 1.96 -11.50 0.07
C ASP A 206 1.04 -11.22 1.28
N TRP A 207 -0.17 -10.73 1.02
CA TRP A 207 -1.13 -10.37 2.06
C TRP A 207 -1.87 -11.60 2.57
N ARG A 208 -1.92 -11.76 3.89
CA ARG A 208 -2.73 -12.77 4.58
C ARG A 208 -3.48 -12.12 5.71
N VAL A 209 -4.73 -12.53 5.90
CA VAL A 209 -5.59 -12.04 6.98
C VAL A 209 -6.27 -13.19 7.71
N THR A 210 -6.79 -12.89 8.90
CA THR A 210 -7.68 -13.77 9.66
C THR A 210 -8.91 -13.00 10.14
N LEU A 211 -9.99 -13.69 10.48
CA LEU A 211 -11.13 -13.10 11.18
C LEU A 211 -10.73 -12.81 12.64
N LYS A 212 -10.98 -11.57 13.11
CA LYS A 212 -10.58 -11.10 14.45
C LYS A 212 -11.22 -11.87 15.59
N ASP A 213 -12.53 -12.07 15.48
CA ASP A 213 -13.35 -12.63 16.56
C ASP A 213 -13.56 -14.15 16.41
N TYR A 214 -12.93 -14.77 15.40
CA TYR A 214 -13.12 -16.17 15.02
C TYR A 214 -11.78 -16.87 14.83
N PHE A 215 -11.01 -17.02 15.92
CA PHE A 215 -9.64 -17.56 15.92
C PHE A 215 -9.49 -18.98 15.35
N GLY A 216 -10.57 -19.76 15.31
CA GLY A 216 -10.58 -21.12 14.74
C GLY A 216 -10.79 -21.16 13.23
N TYR A 217 -11.10 -20.03 12.60
CA TYR A 217 -11.28 -19.96 11.15
C TYR A 217 -9.93 -19.92 10.42
N ARG A 218 -9.89 -20.43 9.18
CA ARG A 218 -8.63 -20.52 8.41
C ARG A 218 -8.04 -19.13 8.10
N PRO A 219 -6.70 -19.02 7.98
CA PRO A 219 -6.08 -17.90 7.29
C PRO A 219 -6.63 -17.70 5.88
N ILE A 220 -6.73 -16.45 5.44
CA ILE A 220 -7.29 -16.07 4.15
C ILE A 220 -6.24 -15.32 3.34
N ALA A 221 -6.05 -15.77 2.09
CA ALA A 221 -5.07 -15.31 1.15
C ALA A 221 -5.76 -14.93 -0.18
N PRO A 222 -6.54 -13.83 -0.21
CA PRO A 222 -7.58 -13.65 -1.23
C PRO A 222 -7.05 -13.56 -2.66
N PHE A 223 -5.76 -13.21 -2.84
CA PHE A 223 -5.12 -13.05 -4.14
C PHE A 223 -3.98 -14.04 -4.42
N GLU A 224 -3.67 -14.97 -3.51
CA GLU A 224 -2.52 -15.88 -3.62
C GLU A 224 -2.50 -16.64 -4.96
N LYS A 225 -3.66 -17.17 -5.35
CA LYS A 225 -3.83 -17.94 -6.58
C LYS A 225 -4.03 -17.08 -7.84
N TRP A 226 -4.08 -15.75 -7.74
CA TRP A 226 -4.43 -14.91 -8.90
C TRP A 226 -3.42 -15.07 -10.05
N ASP A 227 -3.89 -15.60 -11.17
CA ASP A 227 -3.05 -16.07 -12.28
C ASP A 227 -3.37 -15.34 -13.58
N MET A 228 -2.33 -14.93 -14.32
CA MET A 228 -2.48 -14.15 -15.56
C MET A 228 -3.09 -14.94 -16.71
N THR A 229 -2.94 -16.27 -16.74
CA THR A 229 -3.49 -17.11 -17.81
C THR A 229 -5.00 -17.33 -17.66
N LYS A 230 -5.49 -17.31 -16.42
CA LYS A 230 -6.91 -17.50 -16.08
C LYS A 230 -7.36 -16.51 -15.00
N PRO A 231 -7.34 -15.19 -15.26
CA PRO A 231 -7.47 -14.17 -14.22
C PRO A 231 -8.83 -14.14 -13.54
N SER A 232 -9.91 -14.53 -14.23
CA SER A 232 -11.24 -14.63 -13.61
C SER A 232 -11.44 -15.92 -12.82
N GLN A 233 -10.90 -17.05 -13.31
CA GLN A 233 -11.14 -18.38 -12.74
C GLN A 233 -10.17 -18.74 -11.61
N SER A 234 -8.97 -18.16 -11.62
CA SER A 234 -7.94 -18.42 -10.61
C SER A 234 -8.27 -17.84 -9.23
N LEU A 235 -9.20 -16.89 -9.17
CA LEU A 235 -9.82 -16.40 -7.95
C LEU A 235 -11.17 -17.08 -7.76
N GLU A 236 -11.24 -18.11 -6.91
CA GLU A 236 -12.44 -18.94 -6.75
C GLU A 236 -13.68 -18.12 -6.34
N TRP A 237 -13.51 -17.20 -5.40
CA TRP A 237 -14.58 -16.29 -4.95
C TRP A 237 -15.09 -15.38 -6.08
N TYR A 238 -14.19 -14.91 -6.96
CA TYR A 238 -14.53 -14.06 -8.10
C TYR A 238 -15.17 -14.88 -9.25
N SER A 239 -14.71 -16.12 -9.44
CA SER A 239 -15.32 -17.06 -10.37
C SER A 239 -16.75 -17.40 -9.96
N ALA A 240 -16.98 -17.67 -8.67
CA ALA A 240 -18.30 -17.90 -8.10
C ALA A 240 -19.22 -16.68 -8.28
N TYR A 241 -18.71 -15.48 -8.00
CA TYR A 241 -19.42 -14.22 -8.29
C TYR A 241 -19.88 -14.14 -9.75
N ASN A 242 -18.97 -14.38 -10.71
CA ASN A 242 -19.30 -14.31 -12.13
C ASN A 242 -20.38 -15.34 -12.52
N ALA A 243 -20.28 -16.57 -12.01
CA ALA A 243 -21.29 -17.60 -12.26
C ALA A 243 -22.68 -17.17 -11.75
N VAL A 244 -22.76 -16.70 -10.49
CA VAL A 244 -24.01 -16.27 -9.85
C VAL A 244 -24.61 -15.00 -10.47
N LYS A 245 -23.74 -14.13 -11.02
CA LYS A 245 -24.12 -12.91 -11.75
C LYS A 245 -24.76 -13.24 -13.10
N HIS A 246 -24.23 -14.22 -13.82
CA HIS A 246 -24.69 -14.59 -15.16
C HIS A 246 -25.83 -15.62 -15.16
N ASP A 247 -25.90 -16.48 -14.15
CA ASP A 247 -26.94 -17.52 -14.01
C ASP A 247 -27.41 -17.62 -12.57
N ARG A 248 -28.36 -16.77 -12.18
CA ARG A 248 -28.88 -16.74 -10.81
C ARG A 248 -29.56 -18.05 -10.41
N GLU A 249 -30.30 -18.66 -11.34
CA GLU A 249 -31.19 -19.80 -11.02
C GLU A 249 -30.41 -21.12 -11.01
N GLY A 250 -29.48 -21.30 -11.94
CA GLY A 250 -28.69 -22.54 -12.07
C GLY A 250 -27.36 -22.54 -11.32
N LYS A 251 -26.96 -21.42 -10.69
CA LYS A 251 -25.70 -21.30 -9.93
C LYS A 251 -25.87 -20.70 -8.53
N PHE A 252 -27.09 -20.63 -8.01
CA PHE A 252 -27.36 -20.01 -6.71
C PHE A 252 -26.51 -20.60 -5.57
N GLU A 253 -26.27 -21.92 -5.62
CA GLU A 253 -25.45 -22.68 -4.67
C GLU A 253 -23.98 -22.29 -4.65
N GLN A 254 -23.51 -21.54 -5.65
CA GLN A 254 -22.14 -20.98 -5.66
C GLN A 254 -22.00 -19.72 -4.81
N ALA A 255 -23.10 -19.16 -4.30
CA ALA A 255 -23.06 -18.05 -3.35
C ALA A 255 -22.72 -18.52 -1.93
N GLN A 256 -21.62 -19.26 -1.79
CA GLN A 256 -21.18 -19.87 -0.54
C GLN A 256 -20.54 -18.84 0.39
N ILE A 257 -20.75 -19.01 1.69
CA ILE A 257 -20.25 -18.09 2.71
C ILE A 257 -18.72 -17.96 2.65
N GLN A 258 -17.98 -19.05 2.39
CA GLN A 258 -16.53 -18.96 2.23
C GLN A 258 -16.09 -17.96 1.16
N PHE A 259 -16.82 -17.89 0.04
CA PHE A 259 -16.51 -16.95 -1.04
C PHE A 259 -16.90 -15.53 -0.68
N VAL A 260 -17.94 -15.33 0.14
CA VAL A 260 -18.26 -14.01 0.71
C VAL A 260 -17.11 -13.56 1.63
N ILE A 261 -16.63 -14.44 2.50
CA ILE A 261 -15.53 -14.14 3.44
C ILE A 261 -14.25 -13.81 2.65
N ASP A 262 -13.89 -14.60 1.65
CA ASP A 262 -12.72 -14.37 0.81
C ASP A 262 -12.83 -13.05 0.01
N ALA A 263 -14.01 -12.72 -0.54
CA ALA A 263 -14.24 -11.46 -1.24
C ALA A 263 -14.17 -10.25 -0.29
N MET A 264 -14.68 -10.38 0.95
CA MET A 264 -14.57 -9.33 1.97
C MET A 264 -13.13 -9.15 2.45
N ALA A 265 -12.38 -10.25 2.59
CA ALA A 265 -10.94 -10.20 2.84
C ALA A 265 -10.20 -9.51 1.69
N ALA A 266 -10.61 -9.74 0.43
CA ALA A 266 -10.08 -9.04 -0.72
C ALA A 266 -10.31 -7.52 -0.64
N VAL A 267 -11.50 -7.06 -0.22
CA VAL A 267 -11.77 -5.62 0.04
C VAL A 267 -10.83 -5.07 1.12
N HIS A 268 -10.68 -5.78 2.24
CA HIS A 268 -9.76 -5.39 3.32
C HIS A 268 -8.31 -5.24 2.81
N VAL A 269 -7.82 -6.23 2.07
CA VAL A 269 -6.47 -6.22 1.50
C VAL A 269 -6.30 -5.09 0.48
N MET A 270 -7.28 -4.86 -0.40
CA MET A 270 -7.22 -3.76 -1.36
C MET A 270 -7.13 -2.39 -0.67
N LEU A 271 -7.80 -2.20 0.47
CA LEU A 271 -7.66 -0.98 1.26
C LEU A 271 -6.24 -0.82 1.81
N ALA A 272 -5.71 -1.87 2.44
CA ALA A 272 -4.38 -1.85 3.03
C ALA A 272 -3.28 -1.66 1.96
N ALA A 273 -3.39 -2.36 0.83
CA ALA A 273 -2.41 -2.27 -0.26
C ALA A 273 -2.41 -0.91 -0.98
N GLN A 274 -3.55 -0.20 -1.00
CA GLN A 274 -3.63 1.13 -1.62
C GLN A 274 -3.21 2.25 -0.69
N TRP A 275 -3.53 2.15 0.60
CA TRP A 275 -3.47 3.28 1.54
C TRP A 275 -2.69 3.02 2.82
N GLY A 276 -2.11 1.84 2.97
CA GLY A 276 -1.41 1.39 4.16
C GLY A 276 -2.31 0.65 5.16
N PRO A 277 -1.74 -0.30 5.93
CA PRO A 277 -2.47 -1.12 6.90
C PRO A 277 -3.15 -0.31 8.01
N GLU A 278 -2.64 0.89 8.31
CA GLU A 278 -3.19 1.82 9.31
C GLU A 278 -4.60 2.32 8.99
N ILE A 279 -5.07 2.17 7.74
CA ILE A 279 -6.45 2.49 7.36
C ILE A 279 -7.47 1.71 8.20
N HIS A 280 -7.08 0.54 8.72
CA HIS A 280 -7.92 -0.34 9.54
C HIS A 280 -7.71 -0.18 11.06
N VAL A 281 -6.80 0.70 11.49
CA VAL A 281 -6.40 0.83 12.90
C VAL A 281 -7.07 2.03 13.57
N ASN A 282 -7.53 3.03 12.79
CA ASN A 282 -7.98 4.30 13.36
C ASN A 282 -9.49 4.30 13.70
N SER A 283 -9.79 3.97 14.97
CA SER A 283 -11.14 3.93 15.55
C SER A 283 -11.91 5.25 15.43
N PHE A 284 -11.22 6.40 15.34
CA PHE A 284 -11.86 7.71 15.22
C PHE A 284 -12.43 7.99 13.82
N THR A 285 -12.06 7.20 12.82
CA THR A 285 -12.48 7.41 11.41
C THR A 285 -13.46 6.38 10.88
N GLY A 286 -13.97 5.47 11.72
CA GLY A 286 -14.98 4.48 11.30
C GLY A 286 -14.43 3.32 10.47
N GLY A 287 -13.11 3.05 10.54
CA GLY A 287 -12.43 1.95 9.86
C GLY A 287 -12.65 0.59 10.52
N PHE A 288 -13.91 0.24 10.83
CA PHE A 288 -14.23 -1.10 11.31
C PHE A 288 -13.85 -2.11 10.23
N SER A 289 -13.14 -3.16 10.60
CA SER A 289 -12.92 -4.31 9.74
C SER A 289 -12.89 -5.58 10.59
N PRO A 290 -13.58 -6.66 10.19
CA PRO A 290 -13.60 -7.93 10.91
C PRO A 290 -12.31 -8.74 10.69
N PHE A 291 -11.37 -8.22 9.88
CA PHE A 291 -10.13 -8.89 9.54
C PHE A 291 -8.92 -8.27 10.25
N HIS A 292 -7.96 -9.12 10.62
CA HIS A 292 -6.63 -8.75 11.10
C HIS A 292 -5.57 -9.21 10.10
N ILE A 293 -4.60 -8.35 9.81
CA ILE A 293 -3.48 -8.65 8.92
C ILE A 293 -2.45 -9.48 9.69
N ILE A 294 -2.19 -10.70 9.21
CA ILE A 294 -1.20 -11.61 9.80
C ILE A 294 0.08 -11.71 8.96
N SER A 295 0.02 -11.34 7.68
CA SER A 295 1.18 -11.19 6.80
C SER A 295 0.93 -10.04 5.81
N MET A 296 1.98 -9.29 5.50
CA MET A 296 1.96 -8.18 4.54
C MET A 296 3.32 -8.09 3.81
N PRO A 297 3.36 -7.49 2.61
CA PRO A 297 4.61 -7.34 1.87
C PRO A 297 5.61 -6.44 2.61
N THR A 298 6.89 -6.72 2.38
CA THR A 298 8.01 -5.84 2.75
C THR A 298 8.63 -5.28 1.48
N PHE A 299 8.87 -3.99 1.45
CA PHE A 299 9.46 -3.31 0.29
C PHE A 299 10.89 -2.91 0.63
N ALA A 300 11.79 -3.03 -0.35
CA ALA A 300 13.15 -2.55 -0.21
C ALA A 300 13.16 -1.01 -0.08
N PRO A 301 14.19 -0.41 0.52
CA PRO A 301 14.34 1.04 0.59
C PRO A 301 14.29 1.70 -0.80
N SER A 302 14.87 1.05 -1.80
CA SER A 302 14.89 1.50 -3.21
C SER A 302 13.50 1.60 -3.85
N GLU A 303 12.49 0.90 -3.33
CA GLU A 303 11.12 0.89 -3.84
C GLU A 303 10.22 1.96 -3.20
N GLN A 304 10.73 2.69 -2.20
CA GLN A 304 9.99 3.75 -1.50
C GLN A 304 9.77 4.97 -2.40
N TYR A 305 8.91 5.88 -1.96
CA TYR A 305 8.80 7.20 -2.57
C TYR A 305 9.48 8.26 -1.70
N VAL A 306 10.15 9.20 -2.36
CA VAL A 306 10.85 10.32 -1.72
C VAL A 306 10.26 11.62 -2.23
N CYS A 307 9.84 12.48 -1.30
CA CYS A 307 9.27 13.79 -1.60
C CYS A 307 10.35 14.89 -1.53
N PRO A 308 10.48 15.78 -2.54
CA PRO A 308 11.40 16.91 -2.55
C PRO A 308 10.96 18.05 -1.60
N SER A 309 10.90 17.78 -0.29
CA SER A 309 10.60 18.75 0.78
C SER A 309 9.20 19.42 0.74
N ALA A 310 8.78 19.95 1.89
CA ALA A 310 7.46 20.57 2.10
C ALA A 310 7.43 22.09 1.85
N GLN A 311 8.51 22.69 1.34
CA GLN A 311 8.56 24.14 1.06
C GLN A 311 8.04 24.48 -0.33
N GLU A 312 8.06 23.53 -1.25
CA GLU A 312 7.39 23.67 -2.52
C GLU A 312 6.03 22.99 -2.40
N ASN A 313 4.96 23.71 -2.77
CA ASN A 313 3.66 23.09 -3.02
C ASN A 313 3.81 22.17 -4.24
N ILE A 314 4.50 21.05 -4.08
CA ILE A 314 4.60 20.03 -5.09
C ILE A 314 3.27 19.31 -5.06
N VAL A 315 2.38 19.79 -5.93
CA VAL A 315 1.30 18.95 -6.42
C VAL A 315 2.00 17.80 -7.13
N LEU A 316 2.06 16.66 -6.44
CA LEU A 316 2.48 15.37 -6.96
C LEU A 316 1.67 15.05 -8.24
N ASN A 317 2.15 15.51 -9.40
CA ASN A 317 1.39 15.48 -10.66
C ASN A 317 2.00 14.57 -11.72
N GLN A 318 3.12 13.90 -11.44
CA GLN A 318 3.67 12.91 -12.36
C GLN A 318 3.50 11.52 -11.76
N ALA A 319 2.27 11.00 -11.91
CA ALA A 319 2.06 9.56 -11.85
C ALA A 319 2.97 8.93 -12.90
N ILE A 320 3.88 8.06 -12.49
CA ILE A 320 4.62 7.25 -13.46
C ILE A 320 3.64 6.15 -13.90
N PRO A 321 3.24 6.10 -15.17
CA PRO A 321 2.44 5.00 -15.65
C PRO A 321 3.19 3.71 -15.37
N PHE A 322 2.49 2.67 -14.93
CA PHE A 322 3.12 1.38 -14.82
C PHE A 322 3.75 1.02 -16.17
N GLY A 323 5.01 0.61 -16.17
CA GLY A 323 5.69 0.05 -17.35
C GLY A 323 5.21 -1.38 -17.64
N ILE A 324 3.89 -1.59 -17.69
CA ILE A 324 3.27 -2.90 -17.97
C ILE A 324 2.99 -3.05 -19.46
#